data_AF-A0A392QZ71-F1
#
_entry.id   AF-A0A392QZ71-F1
#
_cell.length_a   1.000
_cell.length_b   1.000
_cell.length_c   1.000
_cell.angle_alpha   90.00
_cell.angle_beta   90.00
_cell.angle_gamma   90.00
#
_symmetry.space_group_name_H-M   'P 1'
#
loop_
_entity.id
_entity.type
_entity.pdbx_description
1 polymer ?
#
loop_
_entity_poly.entity_id
_entity_poly.type
_entity_poly.pdbx_seq_one_letter_code
_entity_poly.pdbx_strand_id
1 'polypeptide(L)'
;MNLVDWFKGKVASRCSEELVDPLIEIPPSPRSLKRVLLICLRCIDLDVIKRPKMGQIVHMLESDDFPFRSVSALYASSSTTFSLMGEYGRV
;
A
#
# COMPACT_ATOMS: atom_id res chain seq x y z
N MET A 1 -18.45 -5.13 9.47
CA MET A 1 -17.08 -4.59 9.25
C MET A 1 -16.23 -5.70 8.64
N ASN A 2 -15.72 -5.51 7.43
CA ASN A 2 -14.81 -6.44 6.75
C ASN A 2 -13.36 -5.99 6.99
N LEU A 3 -12.43 -6.93 7.13
CA LEU A 3 -10.99 -6.68 7.25
C LEU A 3 -10.46 -5.79 6.11
N VAL A 4 -10.92 -6.02 4.88
CA VAL A 4 -10.50 -5.28 3.69
C VAL A 4 -10.91 -3.81 3.78
N ASP A 5 -12.13 -3.54 4.25
CA ASP A 5 -12.65 -2.17 4.36
C ASP A 5 -11.99 -1.42 5.53
N TRP A 6 -11.77 -2.12 6.65
CA TRP A 6 -11.00 -1.60 7.78
C TRP A 6 -9.56 -1.25 7.36
N PHE A 7 -8.89 -2.15 6.64
CA PHE A 7 -7.52 -1.96 6.15
C PHE A 7 -7.44 -0.75 5.21
N LYS A 8 -8.34 -0.66 4.22
CA LYS A 8 -8.41 0.51 3.31
C LYS A 8 -8.63 1.80 4.09
N GLY A 9 -9.50 1.79 5.10
CA GLY A 9 -9.75 2.92 6.00
C GLY A 9 -8.50 3.34 6.78
N LYS A 10 -7.73 2.40 7.32
CA LYS A 10 -6.50 2.66 8.09
C LYS A 10 -5.35 3.17 7.22
N VAL A 11 -5.17 2.60 6.02
CA VAL A 11 -4.18 3.12 5.05
C VAL A 11 -4.58 4.52 4.59
N ALA A 12 -5.88 4.77 4.44
CA ALA A 12 -6.41 6.07 4.10
C ALA A 12 -6.24 7.10 5.22
N SER A 13 -6.39 6.74 6.49
CA SER A 13 -6.26 7.70 7.60
C SER A 13 -4.82 8.13 7.91
N ARG A 14 -3.83 7.72 7.10
CA ARG A 14 -2.38 7.92 7.33
C ARG A 14 -1.82 7.26 8.59
N CYS A 15 -2.63 6.45 9.27
CA CYS A 15 -2.22 5.71 10.47
C CYS A 15 -1.60 4.34 10.09
N SER A 16 -0.59 4.33 9.21
CA SER A 16 0.02 3.08 8.75
C SER A 16 0.77 2.33 9.84
N GLU A 17 1.23 3.01 10.89
CA GLU A 17 1.93 2.41 12.03
C GLU A 17 1.00 1.56 12.91
N GLU A 18 -0.28 1.92 13.00
CA GLU A 18 -1.29 1.13 13.72
C GLU A 18 -1.63 -0.20 13.02
N LEU A 19 -1.18 -0.38 11.77
CA LEU A 19 -1.33 -1.64 11.05
C LEU A 19 -0.21 -2.63 11.37
N VAL A 20 0.84 -2.21 12.07
CA VAL A 20 1.92 -3.09 12.50
C VAL A 20 1.43 -3.91 13.70
N ASP A 21 1.65 -5.22 13.64
CA ASP A 21 1.32 -6.12 14.74
C ASP A 21 2.14 -5.72 16.00
N PRO A 22 1.50 -5.46 17.14
CA PRO A 22 2.19 -5.14 18.40
C PRO A 22 3.17 -6.22 18.88
N LEU A 23 3.05 -7.46 18.40
CA LEU A 23 3.95 -8.56 18.74
C LEU A 23 5.27 -8.53 17.95
N ILE A 24 5.40 -7.65 16.95
CA ILE A 24 6.66 -7.47 16.23
C ILE A 24 7.62 -6.65 17.11
N GLU A 25 8.65 -7.33 17.64
CA GLU A 25 9.64 -6.70 18.54
C GLU A 25 10.42 -5.56 17.87
N ILE A 26 10.79 -5.74 16.60
CA ILE A 26 11.54 -4.76 15.81
C ILE A 26 10.62 -4.20 14.73
N PRO A 27 10.09 -2.97 14.88
CA PRO A 27 9.18 -2.42 13.89
C PRO A 27 9.87 -2.30 12.54
N PRO A 28 9.16 -2.58 11.43
CA PRO A 28 9.71 -2.45 10.10
C PRO A 28 10.04 -0.99 9.80
N SER A 29 11.01 -0.76 8.92
CA SER A 29 11.29 0.60 8.44
C SER A 29 10.03 1.20 7.79
N PRO A 30 9.79 2.53 7.91
CA PRO A 30 8.64 3.17 7.28
C PRO A 30 8.57 2.90 5.78
N ARG A 31 9.72 2.80 5.10
CA ARG A 31 9.81 2.47 3.66
C ARG A 31 9.32 1.06 3.37
N SER A 32 9.78 0.07 4.16
CA SER A 32 9.37 -1.33 4.03
C SER A 32 7.88 -1.51 4.31
N LEU A 33 7.36 -0.86 5.36
CA LEU A 33 5.95 -0.90 5.71
C LEU A 33 5.08 -0.33 4.58
N LYS A 34 5.43 0.85 4.08
CA LYS A 34 4.70 1.50 2.99
C LYS A 34 4.72 0.66 1.70
N ARG A 35 5.84 0.01 1.39
CA ARG A 35 5.98 -0.92 0.26
C ARG A 35 5.01 -2.10 0.40
N VAL A 36 5.03 -2.78 1.55
CA VAL A 36 4.15 -3.93 1.82
C VAL A 36 2.68 -3.52 1.75
N LEU A 37 2.30 -2.40 2.34
CA LEU A 37 0.92 -1.89 2.29
C LEU A 37 0.44 -1.62 0.86
N LEU A 38 1.31 -1.05 0.02
CA LEU A 38 1.00 -0.81 -1.40
C LEU A 38 0.85 -2.11 -2.19
N ILE A 39 1.69 -3.12 -1.92
CA ILE A 39 1.56 -4.46 -2.50
C ILE A 39 0.22 -5.07 -2.09
N CYS A 40 -0.14 -5.01 -0.81
CA CYS A 40 -1.42 -5.50 -0.29
C CYS A 40 -2.62 -4.87 -1.02
N LEU A 41 -2.60 -3.54 -1.23
CA LEU A 41 -3.67 -2.84 -1.96
C LEU A 41 -3.80 -3.32 -3.41
N ARG A 42 -2.69 -3.62 -4.10
CA ARG A 42 -2.70 -4.12 -5.48
C ARG A 42 -3.18 -5.58 -5.55
N CYS A 43 -2.87 -6.40 -4.54
CA CYS A 43 -3.32 -7.79 -4.47
C CYS A 43 -4.83 -7.91 -4.23
N ILE A 44 -5.44 -6.95 -3.53
CA ILE A 44 -6.88 -6.94 -3.22
C ILE A 44 -7.70 -6.06 -4.18
N ASP A 45 -7.10 -5.61 -5.28
CA ASP A 45 -7.79 -4.79 -6.28
C ASP A 45 -9.06 -5.50 -6.78
N LEU A 46 -10.15 -4.76 -6.96
CA LEU A 46 -11.41 -5.32 -7.45
C LEU A 46 -11.27 -5.76 -8.91
N ASP A 47 -10.41 -5.09 -9.68
CA ASP A 47 -10.06 -5.47 -11.04
C ASP A 47 -8.96 -6.54 -11.02
N VAL A 48 -9.32 -7.75 -11.45
CA VAL A 48 -8.41 -8.89 -11.47
C VAL A 48 -7.22 -8.65 -12.40
N ILE A 49 -7.40 -7.87 -13.48
CA ILE A 49 -6.34 -7.56 -14.44
C ILE A 49 -5.26 -6.68 -13.79
N LYS A 50 -5.65 -5.88 -12.80
CA LYS A 50 -4.73 -5.01 -12.05
C LYS A 50 -3.94 -5.77 -10.98
N ARG A 51 -4.35 -6.97 -10.59
CA ARG A 51 -3.67 -7.75 -9.56
C ARG A 51 -2.31 -8.26 -10.06
N PRO A 52 -1.22 -8.09 -9.29
CA PRO A 52 0.08 -8.56 -9.69
C PRO A 52 0.14 -10.10 -9.64
N LYS A 53 0.90 -10.70 -10.57
CA LYS A 53 1.27 -12.12 -10.49
C LYS A 53 2.24 -12.34 -9.33
N MET A 54 2.29 -13.57 -8.81
CA MET A 54 3.20 -13.91 -7.70
C MET A 54 4.67 -13.56 -7.97
N GLY A 55 5.19 -13.81 -9.18
CA GLY A 55 6.57 -13.42 -9.53
C GLY A 55 6.80 -11.90 -9.49
N GLN A 56 5.79 -11.10 -9.84
CA GLN A 56 5.87 -9.64 -9.70
C GLN A 56 5.87 -9.23 -8.23
N ILE A 57 5.06 -9.90 -7.38
CA ILE A 57 5.03 -9.64 -5.94
C ILE A 57 6.39 -9.90 -5.30
N VAL A 58 7.04 -11.02 -5.65
CA VAL A 58 8.39 -11.35 -5.15
C VAL A 58 9.38 -10.25 -5.51
N HIS A 59 9.44 -9.86 -6.79
CA HIS A 59 10.30 -8.75 -7.20
C HIS A 59 9.94 -7.44 -6.51
N MET A 60 8.66 -7.14 -6.29
CA MET A 60 8.21 -5.94 -5.57
C MET A 60 8.62 -5.96 -4.08
N LEU A 61 8.78 -7.13 -3.47
CA LEU A 61 9.24 -7.27 -2.09
C LEU A 61 10.77 -7.17 -1.97
N GLU A 62 11.49 -7.74 -2.93
CA GLU A 62 12.96 -7.75 -2.99
C GLU A 62 13.55 -6.41 -3.45
N SER A 63 12.82 -5.68 -4.31
CA SER A 63 13.29 -4.39 -4.83
C SER A 63 13.00 -3.24 -3.87
N ASP A 64 14.02 -2.44 -3.59
CA ASP A 64 13.86 -1.15 -2.91
C ASP A 64 13.32 -0.05 -3.84
N ASP A 65 13.32 -0.33 -5.14
CA ASP A 65 12.86 0.53 -6.24
C ASP A 65 11.40 0.33 -6.59
N PHE A 66 10.53 0.10 -5.60
CA PHE A 66 9.10 0.13 -5.88
C PHE A 66 8.73 1.54 -6.37
N PRO A 67 8.17 1.72 -7.58
CA PRO A 67 7.94 3.04 -8.13
C PRO A 67 6.82 3.73 -7.36
N PHE A 68 7.20 4.51 -6.34
CA PHE A 68 6.30 5.32 -5.52
C PHE A 68 5.48 6.33 -6.37
N ARG A 69 5.92 6.61 -7.60
CA ARG A 69 5.26 7.54 -8.53
C ARG A 69 4.14 6.95 -9.40
N SER A 70 4.14 5.65 -9.71
CA SER A 70 3.13 5.07 -10.63
C SER A 70 1.81 4.71 -9.97
N VAL A 71 1.79 4.68 -8.63
CA VAL A 71 0.58 4.62 -7.81
C VAL A 71 -0.33 5.83 -8.09
N SER A 72 0.23 7.00 -8.42
CA SER A 72 -0.56 8.19 -8.78
C SER A 72 -1.40 7.99 -10.05
N ALA A 73 -0.91 7.21 -11.02
CA ALA A 73 -1.61 6.96 -12.28
C ALA A 73 -2.58 5.76 -12.20
N LEU A 74 -2.22 4.71 -11.44
CA LEU A 74 -3.07 3.51 -11.28
C LEU A 74 -4.28 3.75 -10.35
N TYR A 75 -4.19 4.73 -9.45
CA TYR A 75 -5.24 5.09 -8.50
C TYR A 75 -6.01 6.36 -8.91
N ALA A 76 -5.68 6.94 -10.07
CA ALA A 76 -6.46 8.01 -10.70
C ALA A 76 -7.86 7.53 -11.15
N SER A 77 -8.10 6.22 -11.23
CA SER A 77 -9.42 5.65 -11.54
C SER A 77 -10.36 5.51 -10.32
N SER A 78 -9.92 5.85 -9.11
CA SER A 78 -10.71 5.69 -7.89
C SER A 78 -10.79 7.01 -7.13
N SER A 79 -11.94 7.68 -7.22
CA SER A 79 -12.20 9.07 -6.77
C SER A 79 -11.96 9.37 -5.29
N THR A 80 -11.64 8.37 -4.46
CA THR A 80 -11.50 8.52 -3.00
C THR A 80 -10.05 8.70 -2.52
N THR A 81 -9.05 8.44 -3.37
CA THR A 81 -7.62 8.40 -2.96
C THR A 81 -6.78 9.63 -3.32
N PHE A 82 -7.34 10.61 -4.04
CA PHE A 82 -6.61 11.81 -4.49
C PHE A 82 -6.06 12.66 -3.33
N SER A 83 -6.82 12.83 -2.25
CA SER A 83 -6.36 13.55 -1.06
C SER A 83 -5.24 12.82 -0.30
N LEU A 84 -5.03 11.53 -0.58
CA LEU A 84 -4.09 10.66 0.10
C LEU A 84 -2.79 10.42 -0.67
N MET A 85 -2.50 11.14 -1.75
CA MET A 85 -1.13 11.19 -2.27
C MET A 85 -0.55 12.60 -2.30
N GLY A 86 -1.37 13.65 -2.14
CA GLY A 86 -0.92 15.04 -2.10
C GLY A 86 0.09 15.37 -1.00
N GLU A 87 0.08 14.65 0.12
CA GLU A 87 0.94 14.96 1.28
C GLU A 87 2.09 13.97 1.53
N TYR A 88 2.04 12.75 0.97
CA TYR A 88 3.13 11.76 1.16
C TYR A 88 4.26 11.89 0.13
N GLY A 89 4.17 12.87 -0.76
CA GLY A 89 5.19 13.26 -1.75
C GLY A 89 6.16 14.34 -1.25
N ARG A 90 6.23 14.59 0.06
CA ARG A 90 7.19 15.49 0.69
C ARG A 90 7.99 14.77 1.79
N VAL A 91 8.70 13.72 1.40
CA VAL A 91 9.85 13.17 2.14
C VAL A 91 10.99 13.00 1.14
#